data_AF-M1IBF2-F1
#
_entry.id   AF-M1IBF2-F1
#
_cell.length_a   1.000
_cell.length_b   1.000
_cell.length_c   1.000
_cell.angle_alpha   90.00
_cell.angle_beta   90.00
_cell.angle_gamma   90.00
#
_symmetry.space_group_name_H-M   'P 1'
#
loop_
_entity.id
_entity.type
_entity.pdbx_description
1 polymer ?
#
loop_
_entity_poly.entity_id
_entity_poly.type
_entity_poly.pdbx_seq_one_letter_code
_entity_poly.pdbx_strand_id
1 'polypeptide(L)'
;MSTNVYVTALARVYKANTLTKSTVLELLDTKNWKDAVTILKDKGLIPEIPSKLEDAENLLRDKAVKTVATLKQYTLNSKVAAQILDLYEFILTLEDIEAVISASVLGKKDGVNVRYLKELVDVRPQSLEDVVSTVKGTYKEALRFSLDKAGNKTPSRINSYLEYYFVDRLYQIISNITGDARMKAQEIICGYVDYVAVSLAFTLKEQERSICKISSDIIRDIINMARPDELSNILSRTSYAKLLTLGNPYDLLASFKRAARVLARNASINAFMNSPSVVSVLAIAELTKLDYEDLVTILNGIALKINDKIKNQLSFDIV
;
A
#
# COMPACT_ATOMS: atom_id res chain seq x y z
N MET A 1 -14.24 19.77 -23.63
CA MET A 1 -13.83 18.34 -23.76
C MET A 1 -14.06 17.67 -22.42
N SER A 2 -14.81 16.56 -22.37
CA SER A 2 -15.20 15.96 -21.08
C SER A 2 -14.03 15.19 -20.45
N THR A 3 -13.82 15.41 -19.15
CA THR A 3 -12.82 14.74 -18.28
C THR A 3 -12.80 13.22 -18.47
N ASN A 4 -13.93 12.62 -18.84
CA ASN A 4 -14.11 11.18 -19.03
C ASN A 4 -13.32 10.61 -20.23
N VAL A 5 -13.08 11.38 -21.31
CA VAL A 5 -12.32 10.91 -22.48
C VAL A 5 -10.84 10.71 -22.15
N TYR A 6 -10.25 11.63 -21.37
CA TYR A 6 -8.86 11.54 -20.90
C TYR A 6 -8.66 10.35 -19.96
N VAL A 7 -9.58 10.14 -19.01
CA VAL A 7 -9.53 8.99 -18.09
C VAL A 7 -9.65 7.66 -18.85
N THR A 8 -10.41 7.61 -19.96
CA THR A 8 -10.49 6.41 -20.81
C THR A 8 -9.18 6.12 -21.54
N ALA A 9 -8.54 7.15 -22.11
CA ALA A 9 -7.25 7.00 -22.78
C ALA A 9 -6.17 6.56 -21.79
N LEU A 10 -6.15 7.16 -20.60
CA LEU A 10 -5.27 6.75 -19.50
C LEU A 10 -5.53 5.31 -19.11
N ALA A 11 -6.80 4.88 -19.02
CA ALA A 11 -7.10 3.50 -18.70
C ALA A 11 -6.56 2.51 -19.75
N ARG A 12 -6.59 2.85 -21.04
CA ARG A 12 -5.99 1.97 -22.04
C ARG A 12 -4.46 1.91 -21.96
N VAL A 13 -3.82 3.06 -21.72
CA VAL A 13 -2.36 3.15 -21.57
C VAL A 13 -1.89 2.39 -20.33
N TYR A 14 -2.56 2.59 -19.20
CA TYR A 14 -2.20 1.90 -17.95
C TYR A 14 -2.47 0.40 -18.02
N LYS A 15 -3.51 -0.05 -18.74
CA LYS A 15 -3.76 -1.48 -18.96
C LYS A 15 -2.57 -2.18 -19.61
N ALA A 16 -1.95 -1.52 -20.60
CA ALA A 16 -0.81 -2.09 -21.31
C ALA A 16 0.46 -2.14 -20.42
N ASN A 17 0.51 -1.32 -19.37
CA ASN A 17 1.68 -1.16 -18.51
C ASN A 17 1.54 -1.85 -17.14
N THR A 18 0.35 -2.37 -16.80
CA THR A 18 0.12 -3.14 -15.56
C THR A 18 0.83 -4.48 -15.62
N LEU A 19 1.41 -4.89 -14.50
CA LEU A 19 2.09 -6.16 -14.36
C LEU A 19 1.12 -7.34 -14.61
N THR A 20 1.51 -8.26 -15.49
CA THR A 20 0.69 -9.42 -15.84
C THR A 20 1.16 -10.67 -15.10
N LYS A 21 0.26 -11.65 -14.92
CA LYS A 21 0.62 -12.97 -14.37
C LYS A 21 1.75 -13.64 -15.15
N SER A 22 1.75 -13.51 -16.49
CA SER A 22 2.83 -14.04 -17.33
C SER A 22 4.18 -13.39 -17.01
N THR A 23 4.22 -12.07 -16.86
CA THR A 23 5.43 -11.34 -16.48
C THR A 23 5.91 -11.78 -15.09
N VAL A 24 5.00 -11.94 -14.13
CA VAL A 24 5.37 -12.40 -12.78
C VAL A 24 6.00 -13.79 -12.81
N LEU A 25 5.40 -14.74 -13.54
CA LEU A 25 5.95 -16.09 -13.66
C LEU A 25 7.35 -16.08 -14.29
N GLU A 26 7.51 -15.32 -15.38
CA GLU A 26 8.81 -15.13 -16.05
C GLU A 26 9.88 -14.58 -15.09
N LEU A 27 9.53 -13.62 -14.23
CA LEU A 27 10.46 -13.08 -13.24
C LEU A 27 10.80 -14.09 -12.14
N LEU A 28 9.81 -14.86 -11.66
CA LEU A 28 10.00 -15.86 -10.60
C LEU A 28 10.91 -17.02 -11.03
N ASP A 29 10.93 -17.33 -12.33
CA ASP A 29 11.80 -18.36 -12.91
C ASP A 29 13.28 -17.93 -12.97
N THR A 30 13.58 -16.65 -12.73
CA THR A 30 14.96 -16.17 -12.69
C THR A 30 15.68 -16.50 -11.38
N LYS A 31 16.99 -16.75 -11.47
CA LYS A 31 17.85 -17.09 -10.32
C LYS A 31 18.67 -15.91 -9.81
N ASN A 32 18.73 -14.82 -10.56
CA ASN A 32 19.52 -13.64 -10.27
C ASN A 32 18.65 -12.40 -10.46
N TRP A 33 18.67 -11.49 -9.48
CA TRP A 33 17.88 -10.26 -9.53
C TRP A 33 18.28 -9.37 -10.72
N LYS A 34 19.54 -9.43 -11.19
CA LYS A 34 19.96 -8.70 -12.40
C LYS A 34 19.29 -9.22 -13.68
N ASP A 35 19.04 -10.52 -13.75
CA ASP A 35 18.35 -11.12 -14.89
C ASP A 35 16.86 -10.71 -14.86
N ALA A 36 16.25 -10.73 -13.67
CA ALA A 36 14.89 -10.19 -13.47
C ALA A 36 14.80 -8.71 -13.90
N VAL A 37 15.75 -7.88 -13.47
CA VAL A 37 15.85 -6.46 -13.87
C VAL A 37 16.05 -6.31 -15.38
N THR A 38 16.79 -7.21 -16.03
CA THR A 38 16.94 -7.21 -17.50
C THR A 38 15.59 -7.42 -18.18
N ILE A 39 14.79 -8.40 -17.73
CA ILE A 39 13.42 -8.62 -18.22
C ILE A 39 12.54 -7.38 -18.02
N LEU A 40 12.65 -6.72 -16.86
CA LEU A 40 11.90 -5.49 -16.58
C LEU A 40 12.30 -4.35 -17.53
N LYS A 41 13.59 -4.21 -17.82
CA LYS A 41 14.10 -3.21 -18.78
C LYS A 41 13.58 -3.49 -20.19
N ASP A 42 13.68 -4.73 -20.64
CA ASP A 42 13.26 -5.14 -22.00
C ASP A 42 11.75 -4.94 -22.22
N LYS A 43 10.95 -5.06 -21.17
CA LYS A 43 9.51 -4.75 -21.16
C LYS A 43 9.21 -3.25 -20.95
N GLY A 44 10.22 -2.39 -20.89
CA GLY A 44 10.06 -0.95 -20.69
C GLY A 44 9.55 -0.55 -19.30
N LEU A 45 9.66 -1.44 -18.31
CA LEU A 45 9.20 -1.18 -16.94
C LEU A 45 10.22 -0.40 -16.11
N ILE A 46 11.49 -0.43 -16.47
CA ILE A 46 12.57 0.39 -15.90
C ILE A 46 13.49 0.87 -17.04
N PRO A 47 14.18 2.02 -16.89
CA PRO A 47 14.97 2.59 -17.98
C PRO A 47 16.33 1.89 -18.18
N GLU A 48 16.90 1.33 -17.12
CA GLU A 48 18.26 0.79 -17.12
C GLU A 48 18.44 -0.32 -16.07
N ILE A 49 19.55 -1.05 -16.17
CA ILE A 49 19.95 -2.07 -15.19
C ILE A 49 20.88 -1.38 -14.18
N PRO A 50 20.45 -1.13 -12.94
CA PRO A 50 21.27 -0.46 -11.95
C PRO A 50 22.37 -1.37 -11.39
N SER A 51 23.35 -0.74 -10.75
CA SER A 51 24.50 -1.43 -10.16
C SER A 51 24.16 -2.19 -8.88
N LYS A 52 23.22 -1.67 -8.09
CA LYS A 52 22.76 -2.19 -6.79
C LYS A 52 21.28 -2.53 -6.80
N LEU A 53 20.87 -3.40 -5.89
CA LEU A 53 19.46 -3.78 -5.72
C LEU A 53 18.63 -2.60 -5.20
N GLU A 54 19.15 -1.82 -4.24
CA GLU A 54 18.42 -0.66 -3.70
C GLU A 54 18.13 0.38 -4.80
N ASP A 55 19.06 0.54 -5.76
CA ASP A 55 18.86 1.41 -6.92
C ASP A 55 17.74 0.89 -7.84
N ALA A 56 17.54 -0.42 -7.95
CA ALA A 56 16.43 -1.01 -8.71
C ALA A 56 15.09 -0.75 -8.03
N GLU A 57 15.01 -0.90 -6.71
CA GLU A 57 13.83 -0.58 -5.92
C GLU A 57 13.46 0.91 -6.07
N ASN A 58 14.47 1.77 -6.02
CA ASN A 58 14.32 3.20 -6.24
C ASN A 58 13.78 3.53 -7.64
N LEU A 59 14.26 2.87 -8.70
CA LEU A 59 13.75 3.07 -10.06
C LEU A 59 12.27 2.64 -10.18
N LEU A 60 11.90 1.53 -9.54
CA LEU A 60 10.52 1.04 -9.52
C LEU A 60 9.60 2.00 -8.75
N ARG A 61 10.05 2.50 -7.60
CA ARG A 61 9.32 3.48 -6.80
C ARG A 61 9.15 4.80 -7.53
N ASP A 62 10.22 5.32 -8.16
CA ASP A 62 10.17 6.53 -8.98
C ASP A 62 9.13 6.42 -10.09
N LYS A 63 9.04 5.26 -10.74
CA LYS A 63 8.02 5.01 -11.76
C LYS A 63 6.62 5.03 -11.16
N ALA A 64 6.40 4.39 -10.01
CA ALA A 64 5.10 4.36 -9.34
C ALA A 64 4.66 5.78 -8.90
N VAL A 65 5.54 6.54 -8.26
CA VAL A 65 5.29 7.93 -7.84
C VAL A 65 5.01 8.82 -9.05
N LYS A 66 5.83 8.74 -10.12
CA LYS A 66 5.59 9.50 -11.36
C LYS A 66 4.26 9.15 -11.99
N THR A 67 3.87 7.87 -11.99
CA THR A 67 2.57 7.41 -12.49
C THR A 67 1.41 8.07 -11.74
N VAL A 68 1.44 8.06 -10.40
CA VAL A 68 0.41 8.70 -9.56
C VAL A 68 0.40 10.22 -9.77
N ALA A 69 1.56 10.86 -9.81
CA ALA A 69 1.68 12.30 -10.06
C ALA A 69 1.13 12.69 -11.45
N THR A 70 1.43 11.91 -12.48
CA THR A 70 0.90 12.09 -13.84
C THR A 70 -0.61 11.91 -13.86
N LEU A 71 -1.17 10.89 -13.19
CA LEU A 71 -2.62 10.72 -13.07
C LEU A 71 -3.28 11.95 -12.44
N LYS A 72 -2.65 12.54 -11.41
CA LYS A 72 -3.17 13.71 -10.70
C LYS A 72 -3.29 14.92 -11.62
N GLN A 73 -2.33 15.11 -12.53
CA GLN A 73 -2.37 16.16 -13.55
C GLN A 73 -3.55 15.99 -14.52
N TYR A 74 -4.01 14.77 -14.76
CA TYR A 74 -5.15 14.50 -15.64
C TYR A 74 -6.50 14.55 -14.92
N THR A 75 -6.51 14.52 -13.59
CA THR A 75 -7.74 14.52 -12.78
C THR A 75 -7.95 15.82 -12.01
N LEU A 76 -7.28 16.92 -12.40
CA LEU A 76 -7.31 18.21 -11.70
C LEU A 76 -8.72 18.75 -11.43
N ASN A 77 -9.69 18.42 -12.28
CA ASN A 77 -11.08 18.87 -12.13
C ASN A 77 -11.92 18.02 -11.15
N SER A 78 -11.36 16.95 -10.58
CA SER A 78 -12.04 16.09 -9.61
C SER A 78 -11.33 16.11 -8.27
N LYS A 79 -11.94 16.83 -7.30
CA LYS A 79 -11.42 16.92 -5.93
C LYS A 79 -11.23 15.54 -5.29
N VAL A 80 -12.21 14.64 -5.48
CA VAL A 80 -12.16 13.27 -4.92
C VAL A 80 -11.00 12.47 -5.52
N ALA A 81 -10.80 12.54 -6.83
CA ALA A 81 -9.69 11.85 -7.49
C ALA A 81 -8.33 12.40 -7.03
N ALA A 82 -8.20 13.72 -6.89
CA ALA A 82 -6.98 14.34 -6.37
C ALA A 82 -6.68 13.88 -4.94
N GLN A 83 -7.67 13.85 -4.06
CA GLN A 83 -7.50 13.37 -2.68
C GLN A 83 -7.08 11.89 -2.61
N ILE A 84 -7.64 11.04 -3.47
CA ILE A 84 -7.22 9.63 -3.57
C ILE A 84 -5.74 9.56 -4.00
N LEU A 85 -5.36 10.29 -5.06
CA LEU A 85 -4.00 10.25 -5.57
C LEU A 85 -2.98 10.83 -4.59
N ASP A 86 -3.35 11.85 -3.81
CA ASP A 86 -2.51 12.38 -2.72
C ASP A 86 -2.23 11.32 -1.64
N LEU A 87 -3.21 10.47 -1.33
CA LEU A 87 -3.03 9.35 -0.40
C LEU A 87 -2.13 8.26 -0.98
N TYR A 88 -2.27 7.96 -2.28
CA TYR A 88 -1.39 6.98 -2.94
C TYR A 88 0.04 7.48 -3.11
N GLU A 89 0.22 8.78 -3.35
CA GLU A 89 1.55 9.39 -3.34
C GLU A 89 2.17 9.27 -1.94
N PHE A 90 1.40 9.60 -0.89
CA PHE A 90 1.81 9.45 0.51
C PHE A 90 2.25 8.02 0.85
N ILE A 91 1.47 6.99 0.50
CA ILE A 91 1.82 5.61 0.88
C ILE A 91 3.03 5.08 0.09
N LEU A 92 3.23 5.54 -1.16
CA LEU A 92 4.39 5.15 -1.98
C LEU A 92 5.70 5.79 -1.51
N THR A 93 5.63 6.90 -0.78
CA THR A 93 6.79 7.62 -0.23
C THR A 93 6.88 7.51 1.30
N LEU A 94 6.03 6.68 1.92
CA LEU A 94 5.92 6.59 3.37
C LEU A 94 7.25 6.23 4.05
N GLU A 95 8.06 5.38 3.42
CA GLU A 95 9.38 4.98 3.94
C GLU A 95 10.31 6.16 4.24
N ASP A 96 10.24 7.24 3.45
CA ASP A 96 11.02 8.47 3.70
C ASP A 96 10.64 9.09 5.05
N ILE A 97 9.34 9.10 5.37
CA ILE A 97 8.83 9.59 6.66
C ILE A 97 9.22 8.65 7.79
N GLU A 98 9.04 7.34 7.60
CA GLU A 98 9.36 6.35 8.63
C GLU A 98 10.84 6.36 9.02
N ALA A 99 11.72 6.54 8.03
CA ALA A 99 13.15 6.69 8.24
C ALA A 99 13.46 7.95 9.08
N VAL A 100 12.84 9.07 8.74
CA VAL A 100 13.01 10.34 9.49
C VAL A 100 12.44 10.23 10.91
N ILE A 101 11.26 9.65 11.10
CA ILE A 101 10.67 9.41 12.43
C ILE A 101 11.62 8.57 13.28
N SER A 102 12.12 7.47 12.73
CA SER A 102 13.02 6.56 13.44
C SER A 102 14.30 7.28 13.85
N ALA A 103 14.88 8.07 12.95
CA ALA A 103 16.06 8.88 13.22
C ALA A 103 15.82 9.95 14.30
N SER A 104 14.69 10.67 14.23
CA SER A 104 14.32 11.71 15.18
C SER A 104 14.09 11.15 16.58
N VAL A 105 13.41 9.99 16.71
CA VAL A 105 13.14 9.37 18.02
C VAL A 105 14.39 8.72 18.62
N LEU A 106 15.22 8.07 17.81
CA LEU A 106 16.42 7.37 18.28
C LEU A 106 17.65 8.28 18.42
N GLY A 107 17.56 9.54 18.00
CA GLY A 107 18.68 10.48 18.00
C GLY A 107 19.81 10.13 17.00
N LYS A 108 19.56 9.21 16.07
CA LYS A 108 20.53 8.75 15.06
C LYS A 108 20.27 9.46 13.73
N LYS A 109 20.97 10.57 13.52
CA LYS A 109 20.69 11.52 12.42
C LYS A 109 21.54 11.29 11.16
N ASP A 110 22.63 10.55 11.29
CA ASP A 110 23.54 10.28 10.17
C ASP A 110 22.98 9.20 9.25
N GLY A 111 22.94 9.49 7.95
CA GLY A 111 22.61 8.50 6.92
C GLY A 111 21.11 8.29 6.65
N VAL A 112 20.22 9.18 7.08
CA VAL A 112 18.80 9.13 6.68
C VAL A 112 18.68 9.45 5.20
N ASN A 113 18.33 8.45 4.38
CA ASN A 113 18.14 8.61 2.96
C ASN A 113 16.69 8.99 2.68
N VAL A 114 16.46 10.28 2.36
CA VAL A 114 15.15 10.82 1.99
C VAL A 114 15.21 11.27 0.53
N ARG A 115 14.34 10.74 -0.31
CA ARG A 115 14.39 10.93 -1.76
C ARG A 115 13.32 11.90 -2.27
N TYR A 116 12.10 11.76 -1.77
CA TYR A 116 10.93 12.49 -2.24
C TYR A 116 10.63 13.72 -1.39
N LEU A 117 10.82 13.62 -0.08
CA LEU A 117 10.57 14.72 0.87
C LEU A 117 11.83 15.53 1.13
N LYS A 118 12.38 16.14 0.07
CA LYS A 118 13.67 16.85 0.11
C LYS A 118 13.71 17.97 1.14
N GLU A 119 12.57 18.59 1.44
CA GLU A 119 12.44 19.59 2.50
C GLU A 119 12.90 19.07 3.87
N LEU A 120 12.77 17.77 4.15
CA LEU A 120 13.24 17.16 5.39
C LEU A 120 14.76 17.01 5.42
N VAL A 121 15.40 16.85 4.25
CA VAL A 121 16.87 16.83 4.13
C VAL A 121 17.45 18.20 4.40
N ASP A 122 16.81 19.23 3.83
CA ASP A 122 17.30 20.61 3.93
C ASP A 122 17.15 21.16 5.35
N VAL A 123 16.01 20.90 6.01
CA VAL A 123 15.72 21.39 7.36
C VAL A 123 16.44 20.58 8.45
N ARG A 124 16.73 19.30 8.21
CA ARG A 124 17.33 18.37 9.20
C ARG A 124 16.59 18.41 10.56
N PRO A 125 15.33 17.97 10.60
CA PRO A 125 14.48 18.08 11.79
C PRO A 125 15.12 17.42 13.02
N GLN A 126 15.05 18.10 14.17
CA GLN A 126 15.68 17.65 15.41
C GLN A 126 14.69 16.91 16.33
N SER A 127 13.40 17.04 16.07
CA SER A 127 12.28 16.46 16.82
C SER A 127 11.14 16.05 15.89
N LEU A 128 10.17 15.28 16.39
CA LEU A 128 8.96 14.94 15.64
C LEU A 128 8.13 16.19 15.32
N GLU A 129 8.12 17.18 16.20
CA GLU A 129 7.47 18.47 15.98
C GLU A 129 8.11 19.25 14.82
N ASP A 130 9.43 19.15 14.64
CA ASP A 130 10.12 19.73 13.47
C ASP A 130 9.72 19.02 12.17
N VAL A 131 9.60 17.69 12.19
CA VAL A 131 9.12 16.92 11.03
C VAL A 131 7.71 17.39 10.64
N VAL A 132 6.80 17.50 11.60
CA VAL A 132 5.40 17.95 11.39
C VAL A 132 5.32 19.39 10.89
N SER A 133 6.22 20.28 11.33
CA SER A 133 6.23 21.67 10.89
C SER A 133 6.79 21.83 9.47
N THR A 134 7.66 20.92 9.05
CA THR A 134 8.33 20.94 7.73
C THR A 134 7.43 20.40 6.61
N VAL A 135 6.78 19.25 6.83
CA VAL A 135 5.93 18.65 5.80
C VAL A 135 4.60 19.39 5.62
N LYS A 136 3.93 19.15 4.48
CA LYS A 136 2.67 19.82 4.10
C LYS A 136 1.62 18.83 3.60
N GLY A 137 0.36 19.28 3.51
CA GLY A 137 -0.75 18.51 2.97
C GLY A 137 -0.96 17.16 3.69
N THR A 138 -1.22 16.12 2.92
CA THR A 138 -1.48 14.75 3.39
C THR A 138 -0.42 14.24 4.35
N TYR A 139 0.87 14.51 4.10
CA TYR A 139 1.97 14.11 4.98
C TYR A 139 1.84 14.71 6.39
N LYS A 140 1.52 16.01 6.47
CA LYS A 140 1.34 16.71 7.75
C LYS A 140 0.11 16.21 8.50
N GLU A 141 -0.98 15.98 7.77
CA GLU A 141 -2.22 15.46 8.35
C GLU A 141 -2.04 14.04 8.88
N ALA A 142 -1.37 13.17 8.13
CA ALA A 142 -1.06 11.80 8.51
C ALA A 142 -0.18 11.75 9.76
N LEU A 143 0.88 12.57 9.80
CA LEU A 143 1.77 12.65 10.96
C LEU A 143 1.05 13.16 12.21
N ARG A 144 0.26 14.24 12.11
CA ARG A 144 -0.53 14.74 13.24
C ARG A 144 -1.49 13.68 13.76
N PHE A 145 -2.27 13.07 12.87
CA PHE A 145 -3.17 11.98 13.22
C PHE A 145 -2.45 10.84 13.95
N SER A 146 -1.29 10.44 13.45
CA SER A 146 -0.52 9.31 14.00
C SER A 146 0.11 9.66 15.35
N LEU A 147 0.59 10.88 15.54
CA LEU A 147 1.15 11.35 16.80
C LEU A 147 0.09 11.54 17.89
N ASP A 148 -1.10 12.02 17.52
CA ASP A 148 -2.22 12.18 18.44
C ASP A 148 -2.74 10.81 18.93
N LYS A 149 -2.68 9.79 18.07
CA LYS A 149 -3.09 8.40 18.37
C LYS A 149 -2.01 7.60 19.09
N ALA A 150 -0.74 7.76 18.70
CA ALA A 150 0.39 7.04 19.29
C ALA A 150 0.74 7.62 20.67
N GLY A 151 -0.10 7.33 21.68
CA GLY A 151 0.09 7.83 23.05
C GLY A 151 1.53 7.62 23.57
N ASN A 152 2.10 6.44 23.32
CA ASN A 152 3.54 6.21 23.42
C ASN A 152 4.15 6.41 22.03
N LYS A 153 4.84 7.55 21.82
CA LYS A 153 5.44 8.01 20.55
C LYS A 153 6.62 7.14 20.05
N THR A 154 6.51 5.81 20.14
CA THR A 154 7.50 4.86 19.57
C THR A 154 7.37 4.82 18.06
N PRO A 155 8.47 4.65 17.29
CA PRO A 155 8.41 4.61 15.83
C PRO A 155 7.45 3.55 15.29
N SER A 156 7.47 2.34 15.86
CA SER A 156 6.58 1.25 15.43
C SER A 156 5.09 1.57 15.59
N ARG A 157 4.67 2.19 16.71
CA ARG A 157 3.28 2.64 16.88
C ARG A 157 2.93 3.76 15.91
N ILE A 158 3.80 4.75 15.75
CA ILE A 158 3.56 5.87 14.82
C ILE A 158 3.39 5.35 13.39
N ASN A 159 4.29 4.48 12.92
CA ASN A 159 4.22 3.88 11.58
C ASN A 159 2.93 3.07 11.38
N SER A 160 2.52 2.30 12.39
CA SER A 160 1.24 1.57 12.34
C SER A 160 0.04 2.49 12.14
N TYR A 161 0.02 3.67 12.78
CA TYR A 161 -1.04 4.66 12.56
C TYR A 161 -0.90 5.45 11.26
N LEU A 162 0.30 5.57 10.68
CA LEU A 162 0.50 6.17 9.35
C LEU A 162 -0.10 5.27 8.27
N GLU A 163 0.15 3.96 8.33
CA GLU A 163 -0.52 2.99 7.46
C GLU A 163 -2.04 3.03 7.66
N TYR A 164 -2.50 3.07 8.91
CA TYR A 164 -3.93 3.16 9.21
C TYR A 164 -4.56 4.47 8.71
N TYR A 165 -3.88 5.60 8.82
CA TYR A 165 -4.36 6.87 8.28
C TYR A 165 -4.65 6.76 6.79
N PHE A 166 -3.74 6.15 6.00
CA PHE A 166 -3.96 5.93 4.58
C PHE A 166 -5.28 5.17 4.33
N VAL A 167 -5.47 4.04 5.01
CA VAL A 167 -6.66 3.19 4.83
C VAL A 167 -7.94 3.86 5.35
N ASP A 168 -7.90 4.49 6.52
CA ASP A 168 -9.04 5.17 7.14
C ASP A 168 -9.51 6.36 6.29
N ARG A 169 -8.58 7.19 5.81
CA ARG A 169 -8.93 8.32 4.95
C ARG A 169 -9.46 7.88 3.60
N LEU A 170 -8.86 6.84 3.02
CA LEU A 170 -9.35 6.28 1.76
C LEU A 170 -10.78 5.74 1.93
N TYR A 171 -11.06 5.05 3.04
CA TYR A 171 -12.40 4.58 3.39
C TYR A 171 -13.41 5.71 3.57
N GLN A 172 -13.04 6.79 4.25
CA GLN A 172 -13.90 7.98 4.41
C GLN A 172 -14.22 8.64 3.08
N ILE A 173 -13.22 8.82 2.21
CA ILE A 173 -13.41 9.39 0.86
C ILE A 173 -14.39 8.53 0.05
N ILE A 174 -14.18 7.21 0.03
CA ILE A 174 -15.00 6.28 -0.74
C ILE A 174 -16.41 6.16 -0.18
N SER A 175 -16.59 6.25 1.14
CA SER A 175 -17.91 6.22 1.77
C SER A 175 -18.81 7.39 1.38
N ASN A 176 -18.22 8.50 0.92
CA ASN A 176 -18.94 9.67 0.39
C ASN A 176 -19.31 9.53 -1.09
N ILE A 177 -18.83 8.51 -1.79
CA ILE A 177 -19.26 8.17 -3.16
C ILE A 177 -20.65 7.52 -3.09
N THR A 178 -21.49 7.71 -4.10
CA THR A 178 -22.84 7.14 -4.16
C THR A 178 -22.99 6.08 -5.25
N GLY A 179 -24.00 5.21 -5.11
CA GLY A 179 -24.37 4.20 -6.10
C GLY A 179 -23.31 3.12 -6.35
N ASP A 180 -23.35 2.52 -7.56
CA ASP A 180 -22.48 1.42 -7.96
C ASP A 180 -20.98 1.74 -7.87
N ALA A 181 -20.62 3.02 -8.03
CA ALA A 181 -19.24 3.47 -7.91
C ALA A 181 -18.70 3.26 -6.49
N ARG A 182 -19.53 3.46 -5.46
CA ARG A 182 -19.16 3.17 -4.07
C ARG A 182 -18.90 1.68 -3.87
N MET A 183 -19.80 0.83 -4.36
CA MET A 183 -19.67 -0.62 -4.22
C MET A 183 -18.37 -1.12 -4.85
N LYS A 184 -18.09 -0.71 -6.09
CA LYS A 184 -16.84 -1.08 -6.78
C LYS A 184 -15.59 -0.55 -6.08
N ALA A 185 -15.64 0.66 -5.54
CA ALA A 185 -14.53 1.21 -4.76
C ALA A 185 -14.33 0.46 -3.43
N GLN A 186 -15.42 0.06 -2.76
CA GLN A 186 -15.37 -0.76 -1.55
C GLN A 186 -14.77 -2.14 -1.82
N GLU A 187 -15.07 -2.77 -2.96
CA GLU A 187 -14.44 -4.04 -3.36
C GLU A 187 -12.91 -3.95 -3.43
N ILE A 188 -12.36 -2.78 -3.81
CA ILE A 188 -10.92 -2.54 -3.87
C ILE A 188 -10.32 -2.41 -2.46
N ILE A 189 -10.94 -1.63 -1.58
CA ILE A 189 -10.29 -1.20 -0.33
C ILE A 189 -10.68 -2.00 0.92
N CYS A 190 -11.84 -2.65 0.94
CA CYS A 190 -12.38 -3.24 2.17
C CYS A 190 -11.51 -4.32 2.78
N GLY A 191 -10.78 -5.08 1.95
CA GLY A 191 -9.80 -6.05 2.45
C GLY A 191 -8.74 -5.39 3.33
N TYR A 192 -8.23 -4.23 2.94
CA TYR A 192 -7.25 -3.48 3.73
C TYR A 192 -7.87 -2.87 4.99
N VAL A 193 -9.08 -2.32 4.89
CA VAL A 193 -9.80 -1.76 6.05
C VAL A 193 -9.93 -2.81 7.15
N ASP A 194 -10.42 -4.00 6.78
CA ASP A 194 -10.60 -5.09 7.73
C ASP A 194 -9.25 -5.64 8.24
N TYR A 195 -8.27 -5.81 7.36
CA TYR A 195 -6.93 -6.26 7.73
C TYR A 195 -6.27 -5.31 8.75
N VAL A 196 -6.26 -4.00 8.49
CA VAL A 196 -5.63 -3.02 9.40
C VAL A 196 -6.37 -2.96 10.73
N ALA A 197 -7.71 -2.99 10.72
CA ALA A 197 -8.49 -3.05 11.95
C ALA A 197 -8.14 -4.29 12.78
N VAL A 198 -8.02 -5.46 12.16
CA VAL A 198 -7.60 -6.71 12.82
C VAL A 198 -6.16 -6.64 13.32
N SER A 199 -5.24 -6.08 12.51
CA SER A 199 -3.83 -5.93 12.87
C SER A 199 -3.65 -5.05 14.09
N LEU A 200 -4.31 -3.88 14.14
CA LEU A 200 -4.27 -2.97 15.30
C LEU A 200 -4.94 -3.58 16.53
N ALA A 201 -6.08 -4.27 16.35
CA ALA A 201 -6.76 -4.97 17.44
C ALA A 201 -5.88 -6.07 18.06
N PHE A 202 -5.12 -6.80 17.23
CA PHE A 202 -4.22 -7.84 17.68
C PHE A 202 -2.97 -7.27 18.37
N THR A 203 -2.30 -6.32 17.71
CA THR A 203 -0.97 -5.82 18.12
C THR A 203 -1.05 -4.75 19.20
N LEU A 204 -2.01 -3.83 19.10
CA LEU A 204 -2.14 -2.68 20.00
C LEU A 204 -3.31 -2.79 20.97
N LYS A 205 -4.16 -3.81 20.83
CA LYS A 205 -5.38 -3.99 21.64
C LYS A 205 -6.35 -2.83 21.51
N GLU A 206 -6.43 -2.25 20.31
CA GLU A 206 -7.26 -1.08 20.02
C GLU A 206 -8.37 -1.38 19.02
N GLN A 207 -9.54 -0.79 19.27
CA GLN A 207 -10.66 -0.85 18.35
C GLN A 207 -10.72 0.44 17.54
N GLU A 208 -10.54 0.30 16.24
CA GLU A 208 -10.71 1.38 15.29
C GLU A 208 -12.11 1.42 14.69
N ARG A 209 -12.52 2.61 14.22
CA ARG A 209 -13.90 2.84 13.76
C ARG A 209 -14.19 2.24 12.39
N SER A 210 -13.20 2.26 11.51
CA SER A 210 -13.35 1.87 10.11
C SER A 210 -13.24 0.35 10.00
N ILE A 211 -14.38 -0.29 9.74
CA ILE A 211 -14.52 -1.72 9.42
C ILE A 211 -15.45 -1.84 8.19
N CYS A 212 -15.29 -2.89 7.40
CA CYS A 212 -16.10 -3.12 6.21
C CYS A 212 -16.86 -4.45 6.24
N LYS A 213 -16.18 -5.60 6.06
CA LYS A 213 -16.84 -6.92 5.99
C LYS A 213 -16.77 -7.69 7.31
N ILE A 214 -15.91 -7.29 8.24
CA ILE A 214 -15.87 -7.85 9.60
C ILE A 214 -16.78 -7.03 10.52
N SER A 215 -17.33 -7.67 11.56
CA SER A 215 -18.12 -6.98 12.58
C SER A 215 -17.24 -6.40 13.69
N SER A 216 -17.78 -5.41 14.39
CA SER A 216 -17.14 -4.83 15.58
C SER A 216 -16.99 -5.85 16.71
N ASP A 217 -17.87 -6.85 16.80
CA ASP A 217 -17.77 -7.92 17.78
C ASP A 217 -16.55 -8.83 17.52
N ILE A 218 -16.23 -9.12 16.25
CA ILE A 218 -14.99 -9.85 15.91
C ILE A 218 -13.76 -9.08 16.38
N ILE A 219 -13.73 -7.76 16.19
CA ILE A 219 -12.64 -6.91 16.67
C ILE A 219 -12.55 -6.94 18.20
N ARG A 220 -13.69 -6.84 18.90
CA ARG A 220 -13.74 -6.92 20.36
C ARG A 220 -13.24 -8.26 20.89
N ASP A 221 -13.60 -9.36 20.22
CA ASP A 221 -13.10 -10.70 20.55
C ASP A 221 -11.57 -10.76 20.42
N ILE A 222 -10.99 -10.20 19.35
CA ILE A 222 -9.52 -10.14 19.13
C ILE A 222 -8.82 -9.35 20.25
N ILE A 223 -9.37 -8.21 20.64
CA ILE A 223 -8.81 -7.39 21.73
C ILE A 223 -8.82 -8.19 23.04
N ASN A 224 -9.91 -8.89 23.33
CA ASN A 224 -10.10 -9.62 24.58
C ASN A 224 -9.53 -11.05 24.59
N MET A 225 -8.89 -11.51 23.52
CA MET A 225 -8.24 -12.82 23.47
C MET A 225 -7.25 -12.99 24.62
N ALA A 226 -7.35 -14.11 25.32
CA ALA A 226 -6.43 -14.46 26.40
C ALA A 226 -5.08 -14.93 25.86
N ARG A 227 -5.08 -15.56 24.67
CA ARG A 227 -3.88 -16.12 24.05
C ARG A 227 -3.80 -15.83 22.55
N PRO A 228 -2.60 -15.60 21.99
CA PRO A 228 -2.46 -15.26 20.57
C PRO A 228 -2.97 -16.33 19.59
N ASP A 229 -2.93 -17.61 19.96
CA ASP A 229 -3.39 -18.75 19.15
C ASP A 229 -4.91 -18.76 18.91
N GLU A 230 -5.68 -18.03 19.71
CA GLU A 230 -7.13 -17.86 19.53
C GLU A 230 -7.49 -17.06 18.27
N LEU A 231 -6.54 -16.30 17.70
CA LEU A 231 -6.75 -15.46 16.53
C LEU A 231 -7.27 -16.27 15.33
N SER A 232 -6.73 -17.47 15.14
CA SER A 232 -7.14 -18.36 14.05
C SER A 232 -8.61 -18.79 14.17
N ASN A 233 -9.06 -19.12 15.38
CA ASN A 233 -10.45 -19.46 15.63
C ASN A 233 -11.36 -18.27 15.36
N ILE A 234 -10.98 -17.09 15.86
CA ILE A 234 -11.79 -15.88 15.68
C ILE A 234 -11.92 -15.49 14.21
N LEU A 235 -10.81 -15.49 13.45
CA LEU A 235 -10.82 -15.13 12.03
C LEU A 235 -11.51 -16.19 11.14
N SER A 236 -11.60 -17.45 11.58
CA SER A 236 -12.34 -18.50 10.88
C SER A 236 -13.85 -18.21 10.76
N ARG A 237 -14.38 -17.32 11.61
CA ARG A 237 -15.78 -16.87 11.59
C ARG A 237 -16.06 -15.76 10.58
N THR A 238 -15.03 -15.28 9.89
CA THR A 238 -15.13 -14.15 8.94
C THR A 238 -15.27 -14.62 7.50
N SER A 239 -15.68 -13.70 6.61
CA SER A 239 -15.73 -13.96 5.16
C SER A 239 -14.35 -14.23 4.53
N TYR A 240 -13.26 -13.93 5.24
CA TYR A 240 -11.89 -14.16 4.78
C TYR A 240 -11.38 -15.57 5.09
N ALA A 241 -12.08 -16.36 5.90
CA ALA A 241 -11.58 -17.64 6.45
C ALA A 241 -10.94 -18.58 5.40
N LYS A 242 -11.53 -18.69 4.21
CA LYS A 242 -11.03 -19.56 3.13
C LYS A 242 -9.75 -19.06 2.44
N LEU A 243 -9.41 -17.79 2.63
CA LEU A 243 -8.24 -17.14 2.04
C LEU A 243 -7.05 -17.08 3.01
N LEU A 244 -7.27 -17.47 4.27
CA LEU A 244 -6.27 -17.40 5.32
C LEU A 244 -5.51 -18.72 5.44
N THR A 245 -4.20 -18.63 5.63
CA THR A 245 -3.36 -19.80 5.89
C THR A 245 -3.30 -20.00 7.40
N LEU A 246 -3.71 -21.18 7.86
CA LEU A 246 -3.65 -21.54 9.27
C LEU A 246 -2.18 -21.70 9.68
N GLY A 247 -1.79 -21.03 10.76
CA GLY A 247 -0.40 -20.98 11.22
C GLY A 247 -0.29 -20.21 12.52
N ASN A 248 0.90 -19.70 12.81
CA ASN A 248 1.07 -18.77 13.93
C ASN A 248 0.33 -17.44 13.65
N PRO A 249 0.04 -16.61 14.67
CA PRO A 249 -0.75 -15.39 14.48
C PRO A 249 -0.15 -14.39 13.48
N TYR A 250 1.19 -14.31 13.39
CA TYR A 250 1.86 -13.43 12.45
C TYR A 250 1.78 -13.96 11.01
N ASP A 251 1.91 -15.26 10.80
CA ASP A 251 1.68 -15.89 9.49
C ASP A 251 0.23 -15.68 9.05
N LEU A 252 -0.71 -15.78 9.99
CA LEU A 252 -2.12 -15.56 9.75
C LEU A 252 -2.39 -14.12 9.33
N LEU A 253 -1.84 -13.12 10.03
CA LEU A 253 -1.92 -11.70 9.64
C LEU A 253 -1.25 -11.44 8.30
N ALA A 254 -0.10 -12.05 8.03
CA ALA A 254 0.57 -11.93 6.73
C ALA A 254 -0.29 -12.53 5.60
N SER A 255 -0.93 -13.68 5.83
CA SER A 255 -1.85 -14.28 4.88
C SER A 255 -3.10 -13.42 4.66
N PHE A 256 -3.59 -12.73 5.69
CA PHE A 256 -4.69 -11.79 5.56
C PHE A 256 -4.27 -10.54 4.76
N LYS A 257 -3.10 -9.96 5.04
CA LYS A 257 -2.54 -8.87 4.24
C LYS A 257 -2.46 -9.27 2.76
N ARG A 258 -1.97 -10.48 2.48
CA ARG A 258 -1.91 -11.03 1.11
C ARG A 258 -3.31 -11.19 0.51
N ALA A 259 -4.27 -11.77 1.23
CA ALA A 259 -5.64 -11.92 0.76
C ALA A 259 -6.28 -10.57 0.42
N ALA A 260 -6.07 -9.54 1.25
CA ALA A 260 -6.51 -8.18 0.99
C ALA A 260 -5.92 -7.63 -0.33
N ARG A 261 -4.62 -7.81 -0.55
CA ARG A 261 -3.92 -7.39 -1.78
C ARG A 261 -4.44 -8.13 -3.03
N VAL A 262 -4.67 -9.44 -2.95
CA VAL A 262 -5.25 -10.25 -4.04
C VAL A 262 -6.66 -9.79 -4.40
N LEU A 263 -7.51 -9.56 -3.39
CA LEU A 263 -8.87 -9.04 -3.60
C LEU A 263 -8.83 -7.65 -4.23
N ALA A 264 -7.96 -6.76 -3.73
CA ALA A 264 -7.78 -5.42 -4.26
C ALA A 264 -7.32 -5.41 -5.72
N ARG A 265 -6.36 -6.28 -6.09
CA ARG A 265 -5.91 -6.45 -7.48
C ARG A 265 -7.06 -6.87 -8.39
N ASN A 266 -7.77 -7.93 -8.01
CA ASN A 266 -8.88 -8.47 -8.81
C ASN A 266 -10.00 -7.45 -8.99
N ALA A 267 -10.39 -6.77 -7.91
CA ALA A 267 -11.39 -5.71 -7.95
C ALA A 267 -10.92 -4.51 -8.81
N SER A 268 -9.65 -4.12 -8.70
CA SER A 268 -9.09 -3.01 -9.48
C SER A 268 -9.06 -3.32 -10.97
N ILE A 269 -8.63 -4.52 -11.37
CA ILE A 269 -8.66 -4.98 -12.78
C ILE A 269 -10.10 -4.88 -13.34
N ASN A 270 -11.10 -5.35 -12.58
CA ASN A 270 -12.50 -5.32 -13.01
C ASN A 270 -13.08 -3.90 -13.05
N ALA A 271 -12.80 -3.07 -12.05
CA ALA A 271 -13.31 -1.71 -11.96
C ALA A 271 -12.72 -0.82 -13.05
N PHE A 272 -11.44 -1.03 -13.36
CA PHE A 272 -10.70 -0.32 -14.38
C PHE A 272 -11.19 -0.62 -15.81
N MET A 273 -11.64 -1.83 -16.08
CA MET A 273 -12.15 -2.24 -17.40
C MET A 273 -13.54 -1.68 -17.72
N ASN A 274 -14.24 -1.11 -16.73
CA ASN A 274 -15.57 -0.54 -16.88
C ASN A 274 -15.49 1.00 -16.83
N SER A 275 -16.13 1.68 -17.80
CA SER A 275 -16.27 3.15 -18.01
C SER A 275 -15.55 4.12 -17.04
N PRO A 276 -14.80 5.12 -17.55
CA PRO A 276 -14.02 6.08 -16.75
C PRO A 276 -14.80 6.72 -15.60
N SER A 277 -14.32 6.54 -14.37
CA SER A 277 -14.88 7.15 -13.16
C SER A 277 -13.78 7.39 -12.11
N VAL A 278 -14.15 8.02 -10.98
CA VAL A 278 -13.26 8.11 -9.79
C VAL A 278 -12.76 6.73 -9.37
N VAL A 279 -13.56 5.68 -9.56
CA VAL A 279 -13.16 4.30 -9.26
C VAL A 279 -12.04 3.83 -10.20
N SER A 280 -12.02 4.27 -11.46
CA SER A 280 -10.92 3.97 -12.37
C SER A 280 -9.61 4.60 -11.89
N VAL A 281 -9.66 5.80 -11.33
CA VAL A 281 -8.47 6.47 -10.75
C VAL A 281 -7.95 5.68 -9.54
N LEU A 282 -8.85 5.30 -8.63
CA LEU A 282 -8.54 4.44 -7.49
C LEU A 282 -7.91 3.11 -7.95
N ALA A 283 -8.51 2.46 -8.93
CA ALA A 283 -8.03 1.18 -9.45
C ALA A 283 -6.64 1.28 -10.09
N ILE A 284 -6.35 2.35 -10.87
CA ILE A 284 -5.02 2.53 -11.45
C ILE A 284 -3.99 2.79 -10.35
N ALA A 285 -4.31 3.64 -9.37
CA ALA A 285 -3.41 3.95 -8.27
C ALA A 285 -3.11 2.70 -7.42
N GLU A 286 -4.13 1.90 -7.12
CA GLU A 286 -3.97 0.62 -6.41
C GLU A 286 -3.12 -0.37 -7.20
N LEU A 287 -3.38 -0.57 -8.50
CA LEU A 287 -2.56 -1.45 -9.33
C LEU A 287 -1.12 -0.97 -9.42
N THR A 288 -0.89 0.34 -9.52
CA THR A 288 0.45 0.93 -9.53
C THR A 288 1.21 0.62 -8.24
N LYS A 289 0.54 0.78 -7.09
CA LYS A 289 1.10 0.43 -5.77
C LYS A 289 1.40 -1.07 -5.68
N LEU A 290 0.44 -1.92 -6.04
CA LEU A 290 0.59 -3.37 -5.97
C LEU A 290 1.69 -3.90 -6.91
N ASP A 291 1.80 -3.35 -8.12
CA ASP A 291 2.86 -3.69 -9.07
C ASP A 291 4.23 -3.33 -8.53
N TYR A 292 4.38 -2.14 -7.93
CA TYR A 292 5.61 -1.74 -7.24
C TYR A 292 5.96 -2.72 -6.11
N GLU A 293 5.02 -2.97 -5.19
CA GLU A 293 5.24 -3.86 -4.04
C GLU A 293 5.60 -5.29 -4.48
N ASP A 294 4.90 -5.83 -5.47
CA ASP A 294 5.17 -7.17 -5.99
C ASP A 294 6.54 -7.26 -6.67
N LEU A 295 6.91 -6.27 -7.48
CA LEU A 295 8.23 -6.25 -8.12
C LEU A 295 9.36 -6.14 -7.10
N VAL A 296 9.23 -5.28 -6.10
CA VAL A 296 10.21 -5.18 -4.98
C VAL A 296 10.29 -6.50 -4.23
N THR A 297 9.15 -7.13 -3.92
CA THR A 297 9.10 -8.42 -3.23
C THR A 297 9.79 -9.52 -4.05
N ILE A 298 9.56 -9.55 -5.37
CA ILE A 298 10.20 -10.51 -6.28
C ILE A 298 11.72 -10.29 -6.31
N LEU A 299 12.19 -9.06 -6.55
CA LEU A 299 13.62 -8.76 -6.66
C LEU A 299 14.37 -9.09 -5.36
N ASN A 300 13.81 -8.70 -4.21
CA ASN A 300 14.37 -9.03 -2.90
C ASN A 300 14.36 -10.53 -2.63
N GLY A 301 13.24 -11.21 -2.91
CA GLY A 301 13.14 -12.64 -2.71
C GLY A 301 14.14 -13.44 -3.55
N ILE A 302 14.38 -13.02 -4.81
CA ILE A 302 15.41 -13.62 -5.67
C ILE A 302 16.80 -13.37 -5.10
N ALA A 303 17.10 -12.13 -4.67
CA ALA A 303 18.38 -11.79 -4.06
C ALA A 303 18.65 -12.60 -2.78
N LEU A 304 17.60 -12.88 -2.01
CA LEU A 304 17.63 -13.71 -0.80
C LEU A 304 17.52 -15.21 -1.07
N LYS A 305 17.38 -15.64 -2.34
CA LYS A 305 17.25 -17.04 -2.77
C LYS A 305 16.06 -17.79 -2.12
N ILE A 306 14.93 -17.10 -1.95
CA ILE A 306 13.71 -17.66 -1.36
C ILE A 306 12.55 -17.74 -2.36
N ASN A 307 12.85 -17.93 -3.66
CA ASN A 307 11.91 -17.92 -4.78
C ASN A 307 10.60 -18.69 -4.50
N ASP A 308 10.68 -19.88 -3.91
CA ASP A 308 9.52 -20.74 -3.64
C ASP A 308 8.53 -20.13 -2.64
N LYS A 309 8.99 -19.22 -1.78
CA LYS A 309 8.13 -18.54 -0.78
C LYS A 309 7.55 -17.23 -1.31
N ILE A 310 8.13 -16.65 -2.36
CA ILE A 310 7.73 -15.36 -2.92
C ILE A 310 6.27 -15.41 -3.39
N LYS A 311 5.85 -16.50 -4.04
CA LYS A 311 4.48 -16.67 -4.59
C LYS A 311 3.39 -16.37 -3.56
N ASN A 312 3.60 -16.79 -2.31
CA ASN A 312 2.66 -16.60 -1.20
C ASN A 312 2.70 -15.19 -0.59
N GLN A 313 3.56 -14.31 -1.10
CA GLN A 313 3.68 -12.92 -0.68
C GLN A 313 3.19 -11.95 -1.74
N LEU A 314 2.91 -12.41 -2.97
CA LEU A 314 2.46 -11.55 -4.06
C LEU A 314 0.95 -11.31 -4.01
N SER A 315 0.53 -10.20 -4.60
CA SER A 315 -0.89 -9.86 -4.80
C SER A 315 -1.54 -10.60 -5.98
N PHE A 316 -0.88 -11.62 -6.51
CA PHE A 316 -1.38 -12.48 -7.58
C PHE A 316 -1.85 -13.83 -7.04
N ASP A 317 -2.90 -14.35 -7.66
CA ASP A 317 -3.35 -15.73 -7.47
C ASP A 317 -2.50 -16.68 -8.35
N ILE A 318 -1.36 -17.08 -7.81
CA ILE A 318 -0.38 -17.98 -8.44
C ILE A 318 -0.42 -19.30 -7.69
N VAL A 319 -0.79 -20.36 -8.42
CA VAL A 319 -0.75 -21.76 -7.98
C VAL A 319 0.63 -22.33 -8.29
#